data_AF-A0A8B6D6I7-F1
#
_entry.id   AF-A0A8B6D6I7-F1
#
_cell.length_a   1.000
_cell.length_b   1.000
_cell.length_c   1.000
_cell.angle_alpha   90.00
_cell.angle_beta   90.00
_cell.angle_gamma   90.00
#
_symmetry.space_group_name_H-M   'P 1'
#
loop_
_entity.id
_entity.type
_entity.pdbx_description
1 polymer ?
#
loop_
_entity_poly.entity_id
_entity_poly.type
_entity_poly.pdbx_seq_one_letter_code
_entity_poly.pdbx_strand_id
1 'polypeptide(L)'
;MFWDRGFEQAPELQRACLKSWSELNTNFKIVILDMKQAEAVINRKIYYTDDAWNSAIIQAKSDIIRLELLAQYGGIWADATVHCNEPLVSWIDSAAERTNFFTYERRDTDVTQNEMPHISSWFIATTNTSYLISRWRHEVRKRWSIKPYPPNVYGYYWVHRIFRDLTRTDPDFYYEYNKMHFINAAGPHCLTHIKSYMYKMTANPCITRFKISSQQFIK
;
A
#
# COMPACT_ATOMS: atom_id res chain seq x y z
N MET A 1 0.44 -9.29 5.56
CA MET A 1 1.71 -8.53 5.61
C MET A 1 2.82 -9.37 5.00
N PHE A 2 3.91 -8.75 4.52
CA PHE A 2 5.01 -9.46 3.84
C PHE A 2 6.37 -8.95 4.31
N TRP A 3 7.30 -9.87 4.55
CA TRP A 3 8.72 -9.58 4.77
C TRP A 3 9.56 -10.68 4.12
N ASP A 4 10.44 -10.35 3.18
CA ASP A 4 11.08 -11.32 2.28
C ASP A 4 11.89 -12.40 3.00
N ARG A 5 12.49 -12.04 4.14
CA ARG A 5 13.26 -12.94 5.02
C ARG A 5 12.47 -13.54 6.19
N GLY A 6 11.16 -13.32 6.24
CA GLY A 6 10.30 -13.74 7.33
C GLY A 6 10.35 -12.81 8.56
N PHE A 7 9.23 -12.71 9.28
CA PHE A 7 9.09 -11.76 10.40
C PHE A 7 9.94 -12.10 11.63
N GLU A 8 10.37 -13.36 11.79
CA GLU A 8 11.28 -13.77 12.87
C GLU A 8 12.62 -13.03 12.78
N GLN A 9 13.09 -12.74 11.57
CA GLN A 9 14.34 -12.01 11.30
C GLN A 9 14.11 -10.53 10.94
N ALA A 10 12.85 -10.07 10.90
CA ALA A 10 12.55 -8.69 10.58
C ALA A 10 13.06 -7.75 11.68
N PRO A 11 13.49 -6.51 11.37
CA PRO A 11 13.94 -5.56 12.38
C PRO A 11 12.83 -5.23 13.40
N GLU A 12 13.24 -4.67 14.54
CA GLU A 12 12.34 -4.39 15.66
C GLU A 12 11.13 -3.54 15.25
N LEU A 13 11.32 -2.54 14.39
CA LEU A 13 10.25 -1.69 13.89
C LEU A 13 9.11 -2.50 13.23
N GLN A 14 9.45 -3.44 12.35
CA GLN A 14 8.47 -4.26 11.64
C GLN A 14 7.77 -5.24 12.58
N ARG A 15 8.50 -5.80 13.56
CA ARG A 15 7.91 -6.66 14.59
C ARG A 15 6.96 -5.88 15.50
N ALA A 16 7.30 -4.65 15.87
CA ALA A 16 6.44 -3.75 16.64
C ALA A 16 5.18 -3.37 15.85
N CYS A 17 5.30 -3.09 14.55
CA CYS A 17 4.15 -2.88 13.68
C CYS A 17 3.25 -4.12 13.66
N LEU A 18 3.78 -5.32 13.42
CA LEU A 18 3.00 -6.56 13.47
C LEU A 18 2.29 -6.75 14.82
N LYS A 19 2.98 -6.48 15.94
CA LYS A 19 2.39 -6.56 17.29
C LYS A 19 1.17 -5.64 17.43
N SER A 20 1.27 -4.39 16.98
CA SER A 20 0.15 -3.43 17.01
C SER A 20 -1.08 -3.95 16.25
N TRP A 21 -0.87 -4.61 15.10
CA TRP A 21 -1.95 -5.22 14.33
C TRP A 21 -2.60 -6.37 15.10
N SER A 22 -1.79 -7.28 15.67
CA SER A 22 -2.29 -8.44 16.43
C SER A 22 -3.06 -8.07 17.68
N GLU A 23 -2.67 -7.00 18.38
CA GLU A 23 -3.32 -6.55 19.60
C GLU A 23 -4.66 -5.85 19.32
N LEU A 24 -4.73 -5.05 18.25
CA LEU A 24 -5.94 -4.27 17.92
C LEU A 24 -6.95 -5.04 17.08
N ASN A 25 -6.53 -6.07 16.35
CA ASN A 25 -7.37 -6.76 15.36
C ASN A 25 -7.55 -8.24 15.69
N THR A 26 -7.91 -8.55 16.94
CA THR A 26 -8.11 -9.94 17.42
C THR A 26 -9.20 -10.70 16.65
N ASN A 27 -10.15 -9.97 16.04
CA ASN A 27 -11.19 -10.54 15.18
C ASN A 27 -10.74 -10.80 13.74
N PHE A 28 -9.49 -10.45 13.38
CA PHE A 28 -8.94 -10.67 12.06
C PHE A 28 -7.87 -11.77 12.07
N LYS A 29 -7.85 -12.59 11.03
CA LYS A 29 -6.73 -13.49 10.77
C LYS A 29 -5.58 -12.72 10.15
N ILE A 30 -4.50 -12.54 10.91
CA ILE A 30 -3.27 -11.94 10.39
C ILE A 30 -2.45 -13.01 9.67
N VAL A 31 -2.21 -12.79 8.38
CA VAL A 31 -1.33 -13.63 7.56
C VAL A 31 -0.03 -12.89 7.31
N ILE A 32 1.07 -13.50 7.73
CA ILE A 32 2.44 -13.06 7.44
C ILE A 32 3.05 -14.03 6.44
N LEU A 33 3.77 -13.48 5.45
CA LEU A 33 4.40 -14.28 4.38
C LEU A 33 5.86 -13.88 4.24
N ASP A 34 6.72 -14.88 4.09
CA ASP A 34 8.05 -14.73 3.49
C ASP A 34 8.00 -14.85 1.95
N MET A 35 9.15 -14.70 1.28
CA MET A 35 9.22 -14.79 -0.18
C MET A 35 8.74 -16.15 -0.71
N LYS A 36 9.17 -17.26 -0.11
CA LYS A 36 8.84 -18.61 -0.57
C LYS A 36 7.35 -18.87 -0.45
N GLN A 37 6.76 -18.48 0.68
CA GLN A 37 5.33 -18.60 0.94
C GLN A 37 4.52 -17.70 0.00
N ALA A 38 4.95 -16.45 -0.20
CA ALA A 38 4.28 -15.53 -1.12
C ALA A 38 4.28 -16.05 -2.55
N GLU A 39 5.42 -16.52 -3.07
CA GLU A 39 5.53 -17.08 -4.43
C GLU A 39 4.62 -18.29 -4.64
N ALA A 40 4.53 -19.16 -3.63
CA ALA A 40 3.65 -20.33 -3.68
C ALA A 40 2.17 -19.91 -3.73
N VAL A 41 1.74 -18.99 -2.86
CA VAL A 41 0.34 -18.58 -2.74
C VAL A 41 -0.15 -17.85 -3.99
N ILE A 42 0.68 -17.00 -4.60
CA ILE A 42 0.31 -16.28 -5.83
C ILE A 42 0.48 -17.13 -7.10
N ASN A 43 0.88 -18.40 -6.96
CA ASN A 43 1.24 -19.28 -8.07
C ASN A 43 2.21 -18.60 -9.05
N ARG A 44 3.29 -18.00 -8.54
CA ARG A 44 4.17 -17.08 -9.30
C ARG A 44 4.51 -17.60 -10.69
N LYS A 45 4.93 -18.87 -10.79
CA LYS A 45 5.40 -19.49 -12.03
C LYS A 45 4.35 -19.54 -13.15
N ILE A 46 3.06 -19.43 -12.82
CA ILE A 46 1.97 -19.38 -13.81
C ILE A 46 1.92 -18.00 -14.49
N TYR A 47 2.22 -16.93 -13.74
CA TYR A 47 1.98 -15.56 -14.19
C TYR A 47 3.24 -14.76 -14.48
N TYR A 48 4.40 -15.16 -13.94
CA TYR A 48 5.67 -14.44 -14.03
C TYR A 48 6.82 -15.39 -14.34
N THR A 49 7.55 -15.14 -15.43
CA THR A 49 8.76 -15.89 -15.78
C THR A 49 9.84 -15.68 -14.72
N ASP A 50 10.77 -16.64 -14.62
CA ASP A 50 11.92 -16.53 -13.71
C ASP A 50 12.79 -15.32 -14.05
N ASP A 51 12.99 -15.03 -15.34
CA ASP A 51 13.76 -13.86 -15.78
C ASP A 51 13.12 -12.54 -15.34
N ALA A 52 11.81 -12.37 -15.58
CA ALA A 52 11.10 -11.17 -15.18
C ALA A 52 11.10 -11.02 -13.65
N TRP A 53 10.82 -12.10 -12.93
CA TRP A 53 10.79 -12.09 -11.47
C TRP A 53 12.16 -11.81 -10.85
N ASN A 54 13.22 -12.46 -11.31
CA ASN A 54 14.55 -12.31 -10.75
C ASN A 54 15.17 -10.93 -11.03
N SER A 55 14.75 -10.28 -12.11
CA SER A 55 15.13 -8.90 -12.41
C SER A 55 14.47 -7.85 -11.50
N ALA A 56 13.35 -8.19 -10.86
CA ALA A 56 12.60 -7.26 -10.02
C ALA A 56 13.26 -7.08 -8.64
N ILE A 57 13.43 -5.82 -8.24
CA ILE A 57 13.84 -5.48 -6.87
C ILE A 57 12.74 -5.87 -5.87
N ILE A 58 13.11 -5.99 -4.60
CA ILE A 58 12.19 -6.50 -3.58
C ILE A 58 10.93 -5.65 -3.41
N GLN A 59 11.03 -4.34 -3.59
CA GLN A 59 9.90 -3.42 -3.52
C GLN A 59 8.89 -3.69 -4.65
N ALA A 60 9.37 -3.93 -5.87
CA ALA A 60 8.50 -4.28 -7.00
C ALA A 60 7.85 -5.66 -6.82
N LYS A 61 8.60 -6.63 -6.27
CA LYS A 61 8.03 -7.95 -5.89
C LYS A 61 6.92 -7.79 -4.85
N SER A 62 7.13 -6.97 -3.82
CA SER A 62 6.11 -6.66 -2.80
C SER A 62 4.85 -6.03 -3.42
N ASP A 63 5.02 -5.11 -4.36
CA ASP A 63 3.90 -4.50 -5.10
C ASP A 63 3.12 -5.52 -5.92
N ILE A 64 3.80 -6.45 -6.59
CA ILE A 64 3.17 -7.55 -7.34
C ILE A 64 2.42 -8.48 -6.39
N ILE A 65 3.08 -8.98 -5.35
CA ILE A 65 2.51 -9.91 -4.36
C ILE A 65 1.24 -9.31 -3.75
N ARG A 66 1.28 -8.03 -3.37
CA ARG A 66 0.12 -7.33 -2.83
C ARG A 66 -1.10 -7.40 -3.73
N LEU A 67 -0.95 -7.01 -4.99
CA LEU A 67 -2.09 -6.96 -5.92
C LEU A 67 -2.58 -8.35 -6.31
N GLU A 68 -1.67 -9.33 -6.41
CA GLU A 68 -2.04 -10.73 -6.63
C GLU A 68 -2.92 -11.27 -5.49
N LEU A 69 -2.46 -11.11 -4.25
CA LEU A 69 -3.19 -11.59 -3.07
C LEU A 69 -4.55 -10.91 -2.93
N LEU A 70 -4.60 -9.58 -3.03
CA LEU A 70 -5.83 -8.83 -2.85
C LEU A 70 -6.87 -9.14 -3.95
N ALA A 71 -6.44 -9.28 -5.20
CA ALA A 71 -7.38 -9.61 -6.27
C ALA A 71 -7.83 -11.08 -6.25
N GLN A 72 -7.08 -11.98 -5.62
CA GLN A 72 -7.46 -13.40 -5.50
C GLN A 72 -8.32 -13.66 -4.27
N TYR A 73 -7.97 -13.06 -3.13
CA TYR A 73 -8.55 -13.39 -1.83
C TYR A 73 -9.34 -12.23 -1.20
N GLY A 74 -9.19 -11.02 -1.72
CA GLY A 74 -9.67 -9.82 -1.04
C GLY A 74 -8.89 -9.59 0.25
N GLY A 75 -9.55 -9.00 1.24
CA GLY A 75 -8.96 -8.69 2.53
C GLY A 75 -8.14 -7.40 2.50
N ILE A 76 -7.11 -7.38 3.33
CA ILE A 76 -6.37 -6.16 3.64
C ILE A 76 -4.88 -6.42 3.50
N TRP A 77 -4.21 -5.52 2.77
CA TRP A 77 -2.78 -5.39 2.78
C TRP A 77 -2.38 -4.23 3.68
N ALA A 78 -1.40 -4.48 4.55
CA ALA A 78 -0.62 -3.46 5.23
C ALA A 78 0.88 -3.78 5.05
N ASP A 79 1.66 -2.77 4.63
CA ASP A 79 3.12 -2.89 4.58
C ASP A 79 3.68 -3.21 5.97
N ALA A 80 4.82 -3.91 6.02
CA ALA A 80 5.47 -4.32 7.27
C ALA A 80 5.85 -3.16 8.21
N THR A 81 5.86 -1.92 7.71
CA THR A 81 6.19 -0.70 8.46
C THR A 81 4.96 0.13 8.84
N VAL A 82 3.75 -0.41 8.67
CA VAL A 82 2.51 0.29 9.04
C VAL A 82 2.14 -0.06 10.48
N HIS A 83 2.17 0.92 11.37
CA HIS A 83 1.68 0.79 12.73
C HIS A 83 0.16 0.98 12.77
N CYS A 84 -0.54 0.08 13.45
CA CYS A 84 -1.99 0.15 13.66
C CYS A 84 -2.29 0.98 14.91
N ASN A 85 -3.09 2.05 14.79
CA ASN A 85 -3.46 2.90 15.93
C ASN A 85 -4.90 2.69 16.40
N GLU A 86 -5.76 2.21 15.50
CA GLU A 86 -7.19 2.00 15.74
C GLU A 86 -7.60 0.65 15.12
N PRO A 87 -8.46 -0.13 15.80
CA PRO A 87 -8.90 -1.43 15.32
C PRO A 87 -9.69 -1.26 14.01
N LEU A 88 -9.47 -2.15 13.04
CA LEU A 88 -10.11 -2.08 11.73
C LEU A 88 -11.64 -2.02 11.80
N VAL A 89 -12.23 -2.79 12.73
CA VAL A 89 -13.69 -2.86 12.92
C VAL A 89 -14.34 -1.50 13.21
N SER A 90 -13.58 -0.50 13.66
CA SER A 90 -14.16 0.81 13.99
C SER A 90 -14.34 1.72 12.77
N TRP A 91 -13.75 1.40 11.60
CA TRP A 91 -13.73 2.34 10.48
C TRP A 91 -13.63 1.72 9.08
N ILE A 92 -13.06 0.52 8.91
CA ILE A 92 -12.72 0.02 7.56
C ILE A 92 -13.95 -0.25 6.70
N ASP A 93 -15.01 -0.80 7.30
CA ASP A 93 -16.23 -1.14 6.58
C ASP A 93 -16.91 0.12 6.04
N SER A 94 -17.00 1.16 6.87
CA SER A 94 -17.52 2.47 6.44
C SER A 94 -16.65 3.10 5.35
N ALA A 95 -15.32 2.96 5.43
CA ALA A 95 -14.41 3.53 4.44
C ALA A 95 -14.46 2.82 3.07
N ALA A 96 -14.81 1.53 3.04
CA ALA A 96 -14.85 0.72 1.82
C ALA A 96 -16.27 0.47 1.28
N GLU A 97 -17.32 0.89 1.99
CA GLU A 97 -18.74 0.53 1.76
C GLU A 97 -19.21 0.72 0.31
N ARG A 98 -18.79 1.79 -0.37
CA ARG A 98 -19.32 2.16 -1.70
C ARG A 98 -18.70 1.39 -2.87
N THR A 99 -17.48 0.91 -2.71
CA THR A 99 -16.64 0.41 -3.82
C THR A 99 -16.05 -0.96 -3.54
N ASN A 100 -16.29 -1.50 -2.34
CA ASN A 100 -15.59 -2.68 -1.83
C ASN A 100 -14.06 -2.56 -1.98
N PHE A 101 -13.55 -1.33 -1.92
CA PHE A 101 -12.15 -1.00 -2.16
C PHE A 101 -11.81 0.30 -1.45
N PHE A 102 -10.71 0.31 -0.71
CA PHE A 102 -10.20 1.46 -0.01
C PHE A 102 -8.68 1.51 -0.09
N THR A 103 -8.14 2.71 -0.32
CA THR A 103 -6.74 3.04 -0.14
C THR A 103 -6.63 4.54 0.18
N TYR A 104 -5.56 4.95 0.85
CA TYR A 104 -5.32 6.36 1.10
C TYR A 104 -4.90 7.09 -0.19
N GLU A 105 -5.27 8.36 -0.31
CA GLU A 105 -4.86 9.22 -1.43
C GLU A 105 -4.12 10.45 -0.91
N ARG A 106 -2.97 10.76 -1.51
CA ARG A 106 -2.26 12.02 -1.23
C ARG A 106 -2.92 13.14 -2.02
N ARG A 107 -3.40 14.16 -1.30
CA ARG A 107 -3.95 15.41 -1.84
C ARG A 107 -3.23 16.65 -1.30
N ASP A 108 -1.99 16.49 -0.84
CA ASP A 108 -1.18 17.61 -0.37
C ASP A 108 -0.66 18.47 -1.53
N THR A 109 -0.16 19.67 -1.22
CA THR A 109 0.27 20.68 -2.20
C THR A 109 1.47 20.25 -3.04
N ASP A 110 2.15 19.17 -2.66
CA ASP A 110 3.33 18.66 -3.35
C ASP A 110 2.97 17.72 -4.51
N VAL A 111 1.70 17.31 -4.63
CA VAL A 111 1.21 16.48 -5.74
C VAL A 111 0.63 17.37 -6.83
N THR A 112 1.19 17.31 -8.04
CA THR A 112 0.67 18.05 -9.19
C THR A 112 -0.61 17.41 -9.75
N GLN A 113 -1.43 18.19 -10.46
CA GLN A 113 -2.64 17.66 -11.14
C GLN A 113 -2.30 16.49 -12.09
N ASN A 114 -1.13 16.53 -12.74
CA ASN A 114 -0.67 15.46 -13.63
C ASN A 114 -0.28 14.17 -12.88
N GLU A 115 -0.08 14.24 -11.57
CA GLU A 115 0.23 13.10 -10.70
C GLU A 115 -1.02 12.53 -10.03
N MET A 116 -2.17 13.22 -10.13
CA MET A 116 -3.43 12.77 -9.55
C MET A 116 -4.15 11.69 -10.38
N PRO A 117 -4.76 10.69 -9.72
CA PRO A 117 -4.69 10.45 -8.28
C PRO A 117 -3.36 9.84 -7.84
N HIS A 118 -2.82 10.34 -6.72
CA HIS A 118 -1.62 9.81 -6.08
C HIS A 118 -1.99 8.95 -4.87
N ILE A 119 -2.40 7.71 -5.11
CA ILE A 119 -2.79 6.77 -4.06
C ILE A 119 -1.62 6.21 -3.25
N SER A 120 -1.91 5.49 -2.18
CA SER A 120 -0.94 4.86 -1.28
C SER A 120 -1.00 3.34 -1.38
N SER A 121 -0.02 2.71 -2.03
CA SER A 121 -0.03 1.24 -2.13
C SER A 121 0.27 0.51 -0.81
N TRP A 122 0.63 1.22 0.25
CA TRP A 122 1.06 0.63 1.53
C TRP A 122 -0.08 0.15 2.43
N PHE A 123 -1.31 0.60 2.17
CA PHE A 123 -2.52 0.07 2.78
C PHE A 123 -3.65 0.02 1.74
N ILE A 124 -4.19 -1.18 1.54
CA ILE A 124 -5.29 -1.42 0.60
C ILE A 124 -6.24 -2.43 1.24
N ALA A 125 -7.52 -2.10 1.31
CA ALA A 125 -8.58 -3.03 1.68
C ALA A 125 -9.49 -3.24 0.47
N THR A 126 -9.88 -4.48 0.20
CA THR A 126 -10.77 -4.78 -0.92
C THR A 126 -11.50 -6.10 -0.72
N THR A 127 -12.66 -6.27 -1.35
CA THR A 127 -13.16 -7.62 -1.63
C THR A 127 -12.47 -8.15 -2.90
N ASN A 128 -12.48 -9.46 -3.09
CA ASN A 128 -12.01 -10.09 -4.33
C ASN A 128 -12.94 -9.83 -5.53
N THR A 129 -14.10 -9.20 -5.33
CA THR A 129 -15.06 -8.83 -6.38
C THR A 129 -14.87 -7.41 -6.90
N SER A 130 -13.97 -6.61 -6.31
CA SER A 130 -13.74 -5.24 -6.76
C SER A 130 -13.14 -5.18 -8.18
N TYR A 131 -13.79 -4.42 -9.06
CA TYR A 131 -13.26 -4.16 -10.40
C TYR A 131 -11.91 -3.44 -10.34
N LEU A 132 -11.73 -2.50 -9.40
CA LEU A 132 -10.50 -1.73 -9.25
C LEU A 132 -9.29 -2.63 -9.01
N ILE A 133 -9.35 -3.55 -8.04
CA ILE A 133 -8.20 -4.42 -7.74
C ILE A 133 -7.93 -5.42 -8.88
N SER A 134 -8.98 -5.99 -9.47
CA SER A 134 -8.86 -6.97 -10.55
C SER A 134 -8.21 -6.33 -11.78
N ARG A 135 -8.70 -5.15 -12.17
CA ARG A 135 -8.21 -4.41 -13.32
C ARG A 135 -6.79 -3.89 -13.13
N TRP A 136 -6.46 -3.43 -11.93
CA TRP A 136 -5.10 -3.00 -11.57
C TRP A 136 -4.11 -4.16 -11.62
N ARG A 137 -4.44 -5.31 -11.03
CA ARG A 137 -3.62 -6.54 -11.14
C ARG A 137 -3.40 -6.92 -12.60
N HIS A 138 -4.45 -6.88 -13.44
CA HIS A 138 -4.32 -7.23 -14.86
C HIS A 138 -3.27 -6.39 -15.59
N GLU A 139 -3.24 -5.07 -15.33
CA GLU A 139 -2.21 -4.19 -15.90
C GLU A 139 -0.81 -4.43 -15.35
N VAL A 140 -0.69 -4.87 -14.10
CA VAL A 140 0.60 -5.28 -13.51
C VAL A 140 1.09 -6.57 -14.15
N ARG A 141 0.22 -7.58 -14.31
CA ARG A 141 0.57 -8.84 -15.00
C ARG A 141 1.07 -8.56 -16.41
N LYS A 142 0.38 -7.73 -17.20
CA LYS A 142 0.82 -7.36 -18.57
C LYS A 142 2.24 -6.79 -18.60
N ARG A 143 2.62 -5.99 -17.59
CA ARG A 143 3.93 -5.34 -17.54
C ARG A 143 5.04 -6.26 -17.05
N TRP A 144 4.74 -7.14 -16.10
CA TRP A 144 5.75 -7.92 -15.39
C TRP A 144 5.81 -9.41 -15.76
N SER A 145 4.89 -9.94 -16.58
CA SER A 145 4.78 -11.38 -16.81
C SER A 145 5.93 -12.00 -17.60
N ILE A 146 6.39 -11.34 -18.68
CA ILE A 146 7.27 -11.97 -19.68
C ILE A 146 8.69 -11.40 -19.65
N LYS A 147 8.86 -10.07 -19.69
CA LYS A 147 10.16 -9.44 -19.89
C LYS A 147 10.69 -8.85 -18.58
N PRO A 148 12.02 -8.94 -18.32
CA PRO A 148 12.67 -8.13 -17.31
C PRO A 148 12.26 -6.67 -17.45
N TYR A 149 11.74 -6.09 -16.38
CA TYR A 149 11.23 -4.73 -16.37
C TYR A 149 12.13 -3.89 -15.48
N PRO A 150 13.06 -3.11 -16.05
CA PRO A 150 14.14 -2.57 -15.25
C PRO A 150 13.60 -1.43 -14.37
N PRO A 151 13.92 -1.41 -13.06
CA PRO A 151 13.37 -0.45 -12.10
C PRO A 151 13.63 1.02 -12.46
N ASN A 152 14.71 1.31 -13.20
CA ASN A 152 15.06 2.65 -13.66
C ASN A 152 14.16 3.17 -14.81
N VAL A 153 13.47 2.30 -15.54
CA VAL A 153 12.61 2.70 -16.68
C VAL A 153 11.32 3.32 -16.20
N TYR A 154 10.76 2.80 -15.10
CA TYR A 154 9.53 3.35 -14.53
C TYR A 154 9.82 4.12 -13.24
N GLY A 155 10.90 3.84 -12.52
CA GLY A 155 11.13 4.44 -11.22
C GLY A 155 10.11 3.95 -10.17
N TYR A 156 10.30 4.42 -8.95
CA TYR A 156 9.67 3.87 -7.74
C TYR A 156 8.13 3.83 -7.80
N TYR A 157 7.48 4.87 -8.33
CA TYR A 157 6.01 5.01 -8.32
C TYR A 157 5.28 4.29 -9.47
N TRP A 158 5.88 3.28 -10.09
CA TRP A 158 5.30 2.59 -11.25
C TRP A 158 3.91 2.02 -10.99
N VAL A 159 3.69 1.40 -9.83
CA VAL A 159 2.40 0.78 -9.50
C VAL A 159 1.31 1.83 -9.30
N HIS A 160 1.69 3.01 -8.79
CA HIS A 160 0.81 4.15 -8.54
C HIS A 160 0.40 4.79 -9.86
N ARG A 161 1.35 4.94 -10.79
CA ARG A 161 1.07 5.46 -12.14
C ARG A 161 0.16 4.53 -12.93
N ILE A 162 0.24 3.21 -12.77
CA ILE A 162 -0.72 2.30 -13.41
C ILE A 162 -2.15 2.60 -12.92
N PHE A 163 -2.35 2.76 -11.61
CA PHE A 163 -3.66 3.09 -11.05
C PHE A 163 -4.18 4.41 -11.63
N ARG A 164 -3.33 5.43 -11.61
CA ARG A 164 -3.62 6.75 -12.20
C ARG A 164 -3.97 6.66 -13.68
N ASP A 165 -3.17 5.95 -14.46
CA ASP A 165 -3.40 5.82 -15.90
C ASP A 165 -4.72 5.09 -16.18
N LEU A 166 -5.08 4.08 -15.37
CA LEU A 166 -6.39 3.43 -15.43
C LEU A 166 -7.55 4.41 -15.17
N THR A 167 -7.43 5.31 -14.17
CA THR A 167 -8.46 6.36 -13.95
C THR A 167 -8.63 7.32 -15.14
N ARG A 168 -7.68 7.36 -16.08
CA ARG A 168 -7.72 8.23 -17.27
C ARG A 168 -8.13 7.51 -18.54
N THR A 169 -7.94 6.20 -18.58
CA THR A 169 -8.02 5.40 -19.82
C THR A 169 -9.08 4.32 -19.81
N ASP A 170 -9.60 3.96 -18.63
CA ASP A 170 -10.60 2.92 -18.43
C ASP A 170 -11.85 3.57 -17.79
N PRO A 171 -12.92 3.82 -18.56
CA PRO A 171 -14.11 4.53 -18.06
C PRO A 171 -14.77 3.84 -16.87
N ASP A 172 -14.81 2.50 -16.85
CA ASP A 172 -15.40 1.74 -15.75
C ASP A 172 -14.53 1.85 -14.50
N PHE A 173 -13.21 1.86 -14.67
CA PHE A 173 -12.28 2.06 -13.56
C PHE A 173 -12.42 3.45 -12.97
N TYR A 174 -12.54 4.47 -13.82
CA TYR A 174 -12.79 5.84 -13.41
C TYR A 174 -14.12 5.97 -12.67
N TYR A 175 -15.19 5.35 -13.18
CA TYR A 175 -16.50 5.33 -12.54
C TYR A 175 -16.47 4.72 -11.13
N GLU A 176 -15.80 3.57 -10.97
CA GLU A 176 -15.60 2.95 -9.66
C GLU A 176 -14.75 3.82 -8.73
N TYR A 177 -13.65 4.37 -9.23
CA TYR A 177 -12.77 5.26 -8.47
C TYR A 177 -13.50 6.50 -7.92
N ASN A 178 -14.35 7.15 -8.72
CA ASN A 178 -15.07 8.35 -8.26
C ASN A 178 -16.08 8.10 -7.14
N LYS A 179 -16.47 6.85 -6.90
CA LYS A 179 -17.37 6.48 -5.79
C LYS A 179 -16.64 6.29 -4.46
N MET A 180 -15.30 6.17 -4.49
CA MET A 180 -14.49 5.92 -3.30
C MET A 180 -14.65 7.04 -2.26
N HIS A 181 -14.58 6.66 -0.98
CA HIS A 181 -14.39 7.64 0.09
C HIS A 181 -12.91 8.02 0.18
N PHE A 182 -12.64 9.31 0.24
CA PHE A 182 -11.27 9.83 0.27
C PHE A 182 -10.84 10.11 1.70
N ILE A 183 -9.74 9.48 2.12
CA ILE A 183 -9.02 9.82 3.35
C ILE A 183 -7.59 10.19 2.97
N ASN A 184 -7.14 11.36 3.39
CA ASN A 184 -5.84 11.91 2.99
C ASN A 184 -4.68 11.14 3.65
N ALA A 185 -3.69 10.74 2.86
CA ALA A 185 -2.51 10.02 3.36
C ALA A 185 -1.50 10.91 4.13
N ALA A 186 -1.64 12.24 4.13
CA ALA A 186 -0.74 13.15 4.84
C ALA A 186 -0.66 12.88 6.36
N GLY A 187 -1.79 12.53 7.00
CA GLY A 187 -1.83 12.15 8.42
C GLY A 187 -1.02 10.88 8.73
N PRO A 188 -1.22 9.77 8.00
CA PRO A 188 -0.46 8.54 8.18
C PRO A 188 1.06 8.63 7.94
N HIS A 189 1.56 9.57 7.15
CA HIS A 189 3.00 9.67 6.85
C HIS A 189 3.82 10.46 7.88
N CYS A 190 3.15 11.20 8.78
CA CYS A 190 3.83 11.99 9.80
C CYS A 190 3.18 11.76 11.17
N LEU A 191 3.97 11.54 12.22
CA LEU A 191 3.52 11.64 13.60
C LEU A 191 3.16 13.11 13.89
N THR A 192 1.97 13.52 13.48
CA THR A 192 1.42 14.86 13.73
C THR A 192 0.35 14.75 14.81
N HIS A 193 -0.05 15.88 15.39
CA HIS A 193 -1.15 15.95 16.36
C HIS A 193 -2.53 15.55 15.78
N ILE A 194 -2.60 15.12 14.51
CA ILE A 194 -3.82 14.65 13.86
C ILE A 194 -3.96 13.16 14.13
N LYS A 195 -5.03 12.78 14.84
CA LYS A 195 -5.39 11.38 15.08
C LYS A 195 -5.56 10.66 13.74
N SER A 196 -4.64 9.74 13.41
CA SER A 196 -4.69 8.91 12.20
C SER A 196 -4.95 7.45 12.57
N TYR A 197 -5.75 6.73 11.78
CA TYR A 197 -6.02 5.30 11.99
C TYR A 197 -4.74 4.45 11.93
N MET A 198 -3.74 4.89 11.16
CA MET A 198 -2.43 4.23 11.00
C MET A 198 -1.29 5.22 10.84
N TYR A 199 -0.07 4.76 11.08
CA TYR A 199 1.15 5.48 10.69
C TYR A 199 2.04 4.59 9.80
N LYS A 200 2.44 5.09 8.62
CA LYS A 200 3.50 4.47 7.83
C LYS A 200 4.84 4.98 8.36
N MET A 201 5.54 4.12 9.09
CA MET A 201 6.84 4.42 9.65
C MET A 201 7.90 4.42 8.53
N THR A 202 8.54 5.56 8.29
CA THR A 202 9.68 5.70 7.37
C THR A 202 10.95 6.00 8.15
N ALA A 203 12.10 5.53 7.67
CA ALA A 203 13.40 5.73 8.33
C ALA A 203 13.78 7.21 8.50
N ASN A 204 13.24 8.10 7.67
CA ASN A 204 13.25 9.54 7.90
C ASN A 204 11.86 9.94 8.43
N PRO A 205 11.71 10.31 9.71
CA PRO A 205 10.51 11.00 10.16
C PRO A 205 10.42 12.31 9.38
N CYS A 206 9.20 12.77 9.07
CA CYS A 206 8.98 14.10 8.50
C CYS A 206 9.77 15.11 9.35
N ILE A 207 10.86 15.67 8.80
CA ILE A 207 11.51 16.84 9.38
C ILE A 207 10.48 17.93 9.25
N THR A 208 9.68 18.14 10.29
CA THR A 208 8.97 19.38 10.46
C THR A 208 10.03 20.46 10.40
N ARG A 209 10.09 21.21 9.29
CA ARG A 209 10.76 22.51 9.25
C ARG A 209 9.96 23.46 10.15
N PHE A 210 9.94 23.20 11.44
CA PHE A 210 9.72 24.26 12.41
C PHE A 210 11.02 25.06 12.40
N LYS A 211 11.01 26.19 11.69
CA LYS A 211 11.86 27.31 12.09
C LYS A 211 11.48 27.60 13.54
N ILE A 212 12.26 27.09 14.48
CA ILE A 212 12.25 27.62 15.84
C ILE A 212 12.74 29.05 15.67
N SER A 213 11.82 30.01 15.69
CA SER A 213 12.19 31.39 15.93
C SER A 213 12.79 31.42 17.33
N SER A 214 14.11 31.57 17.40
CA SER A 214 14.82 31.89 18.62
C SER A 214 14.33 33.25 19.11
N GLN A 215 13.28 33.28 19.93
CA GLN A 215 12.96 34.37 20.85
C GLN A 215 11.74 34.01 21.71
N GLN A 216 11.86 34.33 23.01
CA GLN A 216 10.90 34.12 24.11
C GLN A 216 10.87 32.66 24.58
N PHE A 217 11.31 32.33 25.80
CA PHE A 217 10.97 32.99 27.05
C PHE A 217 12.16 33.13 28.01
N ILE A 218 12.25 34.34 28.57
CA ILE A 218 12.92 34.70 29.80
C ILE A 218 11.98 34.31 30.94
N LYS A 219 12.43 33.45 31.86
CA LYS A 219 12.49 33.63 33.32
C LYS A 219 12.89 32.31 33.98
#